data_AF-R7SZR5-F1
#
_entry.id   AF-R7SZR5-F1
#
_cell.length_a   1.000
_cell.length_b   1.000
_cell.length_c   1.000
_cell.angle_alpha   90.00
_cell.angle_beta   90.00
_cell.angle_gamma   90.00
#
_symmetry.space_group_name_H-M   'P 1'
#
loop_
_entity.id
_entity.type
_entity.pdbx_description
1 polymer ?
#
loop_
_entity_poly.entity_id
_entity_poly.type
_entity_poly.pdbx_seq_one_letter_code
_entity_poly.pdbx_strand_id
1 'polypeptide(L)'
;MSMLAHCGQAHTDRWCTSCKHMFKNENNLMQHLRSAVHRPARFPCPMEGCGRFFIDPAALVLHYEAGACPSGLTRSTVIRAVAEHDTEGVITNANTLCYCPEAYGGCGREFRLLSSLFQHVEHGRCGLDRSARQLNEVIDDVVKGRFVTAS
;
A
#
# COMPACT_ATOMS: atom_id res chain seq x y z
N MET A 1 -36.21 18.40 -2.21
CA MET A 1 -34.91 17.80 -2.58
C MET A 1 -34.98 16.31 -2.25
N SER A 2 -34.58 15.40 -3.15
CA SER A 2 -34.61 13.95 -2.87
C SER A 2 -33.52 13.55 -1.87
N MET A 3 -33.71 12.45 -1.15
CA MET A 3 -32.73 11.96 -0.17
C MET A 3 -31.35 11.71 -0.82
N LEU A 4 -31.30 11.17 -2.03
CA LEU A 4 -30.05 10.96 -2.77
C LEU A 4 -29.36 12.28 -3.14
N ALA A 5 -30.14 13.29 -3.56
CA ALA A 5 -29.60 14.61 -3.89
C ALA A 5 -29.10 15.35 -2.64
N HIS A 6 -29.81 15.22 -1.52
CA HIS A 6 -29.38 15.75 -0.23
C HIS A 6 -28.05 15.11 0.19
N CYS A 7 -27.95 13.77 0.19
CA CYS A 7 -26.73 13.07 0.57
C CYS A 7 -25.53 13.48 -0.31
N GLY A 8 -25.74 13.60 -1.62
CA GLY A 8 -24.68 14.01 -2.55
C GLY A 8 -24.18 15.45 -2.39
N GLN A 9 -24.94 16.33 -1.73
CA GLN A 9 -24.58 17.73 -1.52
C GLN A 9 -24.14 18.02 -0.07
N ALA A 10 -24.81 17.44 0.92
CA ALA A 10 -24.58 17.70 2.33
C ALA A 10 -23.51 16.80 2.96
N HIS A 11 -23.19 15.67 2.32
CA HIS A 11 -22.28 14.66 2.87
C HIS A 11 -21.21 14.25 1.85
N THR A 12 -20.66 15.23 1.11
CA THR A 12 -19.62 14.98 0.09
C THR A 12 -18.37 14.29 0.63
N ASP A 13 -18.09 14.46 1.93
CA ASP A 13 -17.00 13.80 2.67
C ASP A 13 -17.28 12.32 2.98
N ARG A 14 -18.54 11.86 2.91
CA ARG A 14 -18.94 10.52 3.36
C ARG A 14 -19.86 9.78 2.41
N TRP A 15 -20.25 10.38 1.29
CA TRP A 15 -21.20 9.81 0.33
C TRP A 15 -20.52 9.42 -0.98
N CYS A 16 -20.78 8.20 -1.45
CA CYS A 16 -20.45 7.80 -2.81
C CYS A 16 -21.68 7.92 -3.71
N THR A 17 -21.63 8.81 -4.69
CA THR A 17 -22.75 9.09 -5.61
C THR A 17 -23.07 7.91 -6.53
N SER A 18 -22.05 7.25 -7.08
CA SER A 18 -22.21 6.11 -7.99
C SER A 18 -22.75 4.86 -7.30
N CYS A 19 -22.29 4.58 -6.07
CA CYS A 19 -22.76 3.44 -5.29
C CYS A 19 -23.99 3.75 -4.42
N LYS A 20 -24.38 5.03 -4.34
CA LYS A 20 -25.46 5.54 -3.48
C LYS A 20 -25.32 5.04 -2.04
N HIS A 21 -24.11 5.13 -1.50
CA HIS A 21 -23.75 4.57 -0.19
C HIS A 21 -23.12 5.62 0.73
N MET A 22 -23.53 5.59 2.00
CA MET A 22 -23.03 6.47 3.05
C MET A 22 -22.00 5.74 3.91
N PHE A 23 -20.86 6.37 4.14
CA PHE A 23 -19.77 5.87 4.96
C PHE A 23 -19.73 6.57 6.32
N LYS A 24 -19.15 5.89 7.31
CA LYS A 24 -19.03 6.41 8.67
C LYS A 24 -18.15 7.66 8.78
N ASN A 25 -17.13 7.76 7.93
CA ASN A 25 -16.17 8.87 7.90
C ASN A 25 -15.51 8.98 6.51
N GLU A 26 -14.79 10.08 6.30
CA GLU A 26 -14.09 10.38 5.05
C GLU A 26 -13.03 9.33 4.68
N ASN A 27 -12.30 8.83 5.67
CA ASN A 27 -11.28 7.81 5.41
C ASN A 27 -11.87 6.54 4.80
N ASN A 28 -13.06 6.12 5.27
CA ASN A 28 -13.76 4.97 4.72
C ASN A 28 -14.29 5.23 3.30
N LEU A 29 -14.83 6.42 3.02
CA LEU A 29 -15.22 6.80 1.67
C LEU A 29 -14.01 6.79 0.73
N MET A 30 -12.90 7.40 1.15
CA MET A 30 -11.67 7.44 0.36
C MET A 30 -11.10 6.05 0.08
N GLN A 31 -11.13 5.15 1.07
CA GLN A 31 -10.74 3.75 0.87
C GLN A 31 -11.67 3.05 -0.14
N HIS A 32 -12.98 3.28 -0.05
CA HIS A 32 -13.95 2.74 -1.01
C HIS A 32 -13.72 3.26 -2.43
N LEU A 33 -13.51 4.57 -2.62
CA LEU A 33 -13.24 5.17 -3.93
C LEU A 33 -11.91 4.68 -4.56
N ARG A 34 -11.02 4.10 -3.75
CA ARG A 34 -9.78 3.47 -4.22
C ARG A 34 -9.94 1.97 -4.49
N SER A 35 -11.00 1.34 -3.99
CA SER A 35 -11.25 -0.09 -4.16
C SER A 35 -11.55 -0.49 -5.60
N ALA A 36 -11.58 -1.80 -5.85
CA ALA A 36 -11.94 -2.40 -7.14
C ALA A 36 -13.35 -2.00 -7.64
N VAL A 37 -14.19 -1.44 -6.78
CA VAL A 37 -15.51 -0.91 -7.15
C VAL A 37 -15.40 0.33 -8.04
N HIS A 38 -14.37 1.16 -7.82
CA HIS A 38 -14.19 2.43 -8.54
C HIS A 38 -12.91 2.50 -9.36
N ARG A 39 -11.94 1.63 -9.11
CA ARG A 39 -10.67 1.62 -9.84
C ARG A 39 -10.41 0.23 -10.43
N PRO A 40 -10.11 0.14 -11.74
CA PRO A 40 -9.69 -1.13 -12.32
C PRO A 40 -8.36 -1.57 -11.71
N ALA A 41 -8.26 -2.86 -11.39
CA ALA A 41 -7.01 -3.46 -10.94
C ALA A 41 -6.03 -3.57 -12.11
N ARG A 42 -4.85 -2.96 -12.00
CA ARG A 42 -3.85 -2.84 -13.08
C ARG A 42 -2.48 -3.39 -12.72
N PHE A 43 -2.27 -3.75 -11.46
CA PHE A 43 -1.00 -4.28 -10.96
C PHE A 43 -1.10 -5.80 -10.91
N PRO A 44 -0.63 -6.54 -11.93
CA PRO A 44 -0.61 -8.00 -11.89
C PRO A 44 0.36 -8.48 -10.82
N CYS A 45 0.05 -9.59 -10.18
CA CYS A 45 1.02 -10.33 -9.41
C CYS A 45 2.05 -10.94 -10.37
N PRO A 46 3.35 -10.61 -10.26
CA PRO A 46 4.41 -11.19 -11.09
C PRO A 46 4.66 -12.69 -10.82
N MET A 47 4.09 -13.24 -9.74
CA MET A 47 4.39 -14.61 -9.35
C MET A 47 3.67 -15.64 -10.24
N GLU A 48 4.46 -16.60 -10.73
CA GLU A 48 3.95 -17.74 -11.49
C GLU A 48 2.82 -18.45 -10.74
N GLY A 49 1.75 -18.79 -11.45
CA GLY A 49 0.59 -19.48 -10.87
C GLY A 49 -0.37 -18.62 -10.04
N CYS A 50 -0.09 -17.31 -9.81
CA CYS A 50 -1.02 -16.45 -9.07
C CYS A 50 -2.09 -15.79 -9.97
N GLY A 51 -1.66 -15.05 -11.00
CA GLY A 51 -2.56 -14.39 -11.97
C GLY A 51 -3.50 -13.30 -11.43
N ARG A 52 -3.40 -12.93 -10.14
CA ARG A 52 -4.25 -11.90 -9.51
C ARG A 52 -3.82 -10.49 -9.92
N PHE A 53 -4.78 -9.57 -9.95
CA PHE A 53 -4.56 -8.14 -10.19
C PHE A 53 -4.94 -7.32 -8.96
N PHE A 54 -4.20 -6.25 -8.73
CA PHE A 54 -4.38 -5.33 -7.62
C PHE A 54 -4.56 -3.89 -8.11
N ILE A 55 -5.20 -3.09 -7.27
CA ILE A 55 -5.53 -1.69 -7.56
C ILE A 55 -4.33 -0.75 -7.40
N ASP A 56 -3.36 -1.11 -6.54
CA ASP A 56 -2.16 -0.35 -6.22
C ASP A 56 -1.06 -1.26 -5.65
N PRO A 57 0.20 -0.78 -5.55
CA PRO A 57 1.32 -1.52 -4.95
C PRO A 57 1.06 -1.98 -3.52
N ALA A 58 0.45 -1.16 -2.67
CA ALA A 58 0.22 -1.52 -1.28
C ALA A 58 -0.70 -2.74 -1.14
N ALA A 59 -1.72 -2.85 -2.00
CA ALA A 59 -2.61 -4.01 -2.06
C ALA A 59 -1.89 -5.28 -2.54
N LEU A 60 -0.97 -5.17 -3.51
CA LEU A 60 -0.14 -6.30 -3.95
C LEU A 60 0.81 -6.76 -2.83
N VAL A 61 1.46 -5.82 -2.14
CA VAL A 61 2.32 -6.14 -0.99
C VAL A 61 1.54 -6.80 0.12
N LEU A 62 0.34 -6.29 0.45
CA LEU A 62 -0.53 -6.90 1.46
C LEU A 62 -0.90 -8.35 1.10
N HIS A 63 -1.09 -8.65 -0.19
CA HIS A 63 -1.34 -10.01 -0.67
C HIS A 63 -0.17 -10.95 -0.36
N TYR A 64 1.08 -10.48 -0.50
CA TYR A 64 2.26 -11.23 -0.08
C TYR A 64 2.36 -11.36 1.43
N GLU A 65 2.18 -10.25 2.16
CA GLU A 65 2.33 -10.24 3.62
C GLU A 65 1.30 -11.15 4.32
N ALA A 66 0.10 -11.26 3.74
CA ALA A 66 -0.96 -12.13 4.21
C ALA A 66 -0.76 -13.62 3.89
N GLY A 67 0.29 -14.00 3.14
CA GLY A 67 0.49 -15.38 2.71
C GLY A 67 -0.54 -15.87 1.70
N ALA A 68 -1.25 -14.96 1.03
CA ALA A 68 -2.35 -15.29 0.13
C ALA A 68 -1.87 -15.67 -1.29
N CYS A 69 -0.59 -15.46 -1.59
CA CYS A 69 0.00 -15.79 -2.88
C CYS A 69 0.38 -17.28 -2.96
N PRO A 70 0.01 -18.00 -4.04
CA PRO A 70 0.43 -19.40 -4.24
C PRO A 70 1.95 -19.61 -4.25
N SER A 71 2.73 -18.56 -4.50
CA SER A 71 4.20 -18.64 -4.43
C SER A 71 4.75 -18.83 -3.01
N GLY A 72 3.92 -18.76 -1.96
CA GLY A 72 4.34 -18.91 -0.57
C GLY A 72 5.07 -17.70 0.01
N LEU A 73 5.03 -16.55 -0.68
CA LEU A 73 5.52 -15.29 -0.11
C LEU A 73 4.77 -14.95 1.17
N THR A 74 5.51 -14.49 2.18
CA THR A 74 4.98 -14.08 3.48
C THR A 74 5.50 -12.71 3.87
N ARG A 75 4.96 -12.16 4.96
CA ARG A 75 5.51 -10.94 5.59
C ARG A 75 7.02 -11.07 5.83
N SER A 76 7.50 -12.19 6.34
CA SER A 76 8.93 -12.39 6.63
C SER A 76 9.77 -12.35 5.36
N THR A 77 9.27 -12.89 4.25
CA THR A 77 9.95 -12.82 2.95
C THR A 77 10.04 -11.39 2.44
N VAL A 78 8.94 -10.64 2.52
CA VAL A 78 8.89 -9.23 2.09
C VAL A 78 9.84 -8.38 2.94
N ILE A 79 9.79 -8.48 4.27
CA ILE A 79 10.65 -7.67 5.14
C ILE A 79 12.13 -8.00 4.93
N ARG A 80 12.48 -9.28 4.74
CA ARG A 80 13.86 -9.68 4.43
C ARG A 80 14.33 -9.08 3.11
N ALA A 81 13.50 -9.12 2.07
CA ALA A 81 13.81 -8.48 0.80
C ALA A 81 14.08 -6.98 0.98
N VAL A 82 13.20 -6.26 1.68
CA VAL A 82 13.43 -4.82 1.96
C VAL A 82 14.75 -4.61 2.71
N ALA A 83 15.04 -5.41 3.73
CA ALA A 83 16.27 -5.28 4.52
C ALA A 83 17.55 -5.56 3.71
N GLU A 84 17.50 -6.47 2.73
CA GLU A 84 18.63 -6.73 1.81
C GLU A 84 18.91 -5.52 0.90
N HIS A 85 17.89 -4.72 0.57
CA HIS A 85 18.02 -3.49 -0.23
C HIS A 85 18.26 -2.22 0.61
N ASP A 86 17.93 -2.26 1.91
CA ASP A 86 18.08 -1.15 2.85
C ASP A 86 19.49 -1.12 3.46
N THR A 87 20.50 -0.94 2.61
CA THR A 87 21.93 -0.94 3.00
C THR A 87 22.31 0.17 3.99
N GLU A 88 21.50 1.22 4.06
CA GLU A 88 21.66 2.36 4.97
C GLU A 88 20.82 2.24 6.25
N GLY A 89 19.96 1.21 6.37
CA GLY A 89 19.13 0.96 7.55
C GLY A 89 18.07 2.04 7.80
N VAL A 90 17.60 2.70 6.74
CA VAL A 90 16.70 3.86 6.81
C VAL A 90 15.24 3.43 6.86
N ILE A 91 14.90 2.29 6.26
CA ILE A 91 13.53 1.82 6.06
C ILE A 91 13.20 0.66 7.00
N THR A 92 14.18 -0.15 7.40
CA THR A 92 14.03 -1.38 8.18
C THR A 92 15.03 -1.47 9.32
N ASN A 93 14.69 -2.25 10.35
CA ASN A 93 15.60 -2.54 11.44
C ASN A 93 15.74 -4.06 11.69
N ALA A 94 16.66 -4.39 12.62
CA ALA A 94 16.92 -5.76 13.06
C ALA A 94 15.69 -6.48 13.66
N ASN A 95 14.64 -5.74 14.06
CA ASN A 95 13.41 -6.29 14.62
C ASN A 95 12.33 -6.60 13.56
N THR A 96 12.68 -6.58 12.26
CA THR A 96 11.74 -6.84 11.15
C THR A 96 10.59 -5.82 11.07
N LEU A 97 10.80 -4.60 11.57
CA LEU A 97 9.84 -3.51 11.47
C LEU A 97 10.28 -2.55 10.35
N CYS A 98 9.30 -1.93 9.71
CA CYS A 98 9.52 -0.86 8.75
C CYS A 98 9.23 0.50 9.40
N TYR A 99 9.93 1.53 8.96
CA TYR A 99 9.81 2.88 9.49
C TYR A 99 9.56 3.87 8.37
N CYS A 100 8.81 4.93 8.67
CA CYS A 100 8.78 6.10 7.80
C CYS A 100 10.14 6.80 7.89
N PRO A 101 10.93 6.85 6.80
CA PRO A 101 12.36 7.16 6.88
C PRO A 101 12.61 8.63 7.20
N GLU A 102 13.11 8.92 8.41
CA GLU A 102 13.40 10.30 8.87
C GLU A 102 14.51 10.96 8.04
N ALA A 103 15.47 10.20 7.53
CA ALA A 103 16.53 10.70 6.65
C ALA A 103 15.99 11.36 5.37
N TYR A 104 14.77 11.02 4.97
CA TYR A 104 14.06 11.59 3.83
C TYR A 104 12.95 12.56 4.25
N GLY A 105 12.99 13.11 5.47
CA GLY A 105 11.93 13.98 6.00
C GLY A 105 10.69 13.24 6.49
N GLY A 106 10.76 11.91 6.56
CA GLY A 106 9.71 11.08 7.14
C GLY A 106 9.51 11.30 8.63
N CYS A 107 8.44 10.72 9.18
CA CYS A 107 8.02 10.97 10.57
C CYS A 107 8.47 9.92 11.59
N GLY A 108 9.34 8.97 11.21
CA GLY A 108 9.86 7.94 12.12
C GLY A 108 8.84 6.88 12.55
N ARG A 109 7.59 6.97 12.10
CA ARG A 109 6.53 6.07 12.54
C ARG A 109 6.83 4.62 12.16
N GLU A 110 6.63 3.72 13.11
CA GLU A 110 6.82 2.28 12.91
C GLU A 110 5.60 1.62 12.26
N PHE A 111 5.88 0.63 11.42
CA PHE A 111 4.90 -0.18 10.73
C PHE A 111 5.31 -1.65 10.82
N ARG A 112 4.35 -2.48 11.25
CA ARG A 112 4.53 -3.94 11.21
C ARG A 112 4.51 -4.48 9.78
N LEU A 113 3.81 -3.81 8.87
CA LEU A 113 3.62 -4.24 7.49
C LEU A 113 4.14 -3.17 6.52
N LEU A 114 4.86 -3.60 5.48
CA LEU A 114 5.32 -2.73 4.40
C LEU A 114 4.15 -2.10 3.65
N SER A 115 3.06 -2.86 3.44
CA SER A 115 1.82 -2.32 2.85
C SER A 115 1.26 -1.14 3.63
N SER A 116 1.40 -1.15 4.97
CA SER A 116 0.93 -0.05 5.82
C SER A 116 1.82 1.18 5.71
N LEU A 117 3.14 0.99 5.59
CA LEU A 117 4.07 2.08 5.28
C LEU A 117 3.76 2.68 3.91
N PHE A 118 3.57 1.87 2.87
CA PHE A 118 3.25 2.37 1.53
C PHE A 118 1.95 3.17 1.53
N GLN A 119 0.88 2.66 2.17
CA GLN A 119 -0.33 3.45 2.33
C GLN A 119 -0.06 4.76 3.07
N HIS A 120 0.68 4.74 4.18
CA HIS A 120 1.03 5.97 4.90
C HIS A 120 1.70 7.00 3.97
N VAL A 121 2.68 6.57 3.18
CA VAL A 121 3.40 7.42 2.23
C VAL A 121 2.46 7.97 1.15
N GLU A 122 1.64 7.11 0.52
CA GLU A 122 0.70 7.50 -0.54
C GLU A 122 -0.32 8.56 -0.09
N HIS A 123 -0.79 8.48 1.16
CA HIS A 123 -1.75 9.44 1.70
C HIS A 123 -1.12 10.79 2.09
N GLY A 124 0.22 10.89 2.18
CA GLY A 124 0.92 12.18 2.23
C GLY A 124 0.67 12.98 3.50
N ARG A 125 0.40 12.28 4.60
CA ARG A 125 0.13 12.91 5.89
C ARG A 125 1.41 13.21 6.69
N CYS A 126 2.58 12.96 6.11
CA CYS A 126 3.89 13.24 6.68
C CYS A 126 4.76 14.01 5.69
N GLY A 127 5.80 14.68 6.19
CA GLY A 127 6.75 15.47 5.39
C GLY A 127 7.75 14.66 4.56
N LEU A 128 7.49 13.37 4.36
CA LEU A 128 8.38 12.48 3.63
C LEU A 128 8.54 12.95 2.19
N ASP A 129 9.78 13.15 1.78
CA ASP A 129 10.14 13.34 0.39
C ASP A 129 9.98 12.05 -0.40
N ARG A 130 8.92 11.97 -1.18
CA ARG A 130 8.58 10.82 -2.03
C ARG A 130 9.50 10.67 -3.23
N SER A 131 10.34 11.66 -3.51
CA SER A 131 11.36 11.56 -4.56
C SER A 131 12.59 10.77 -4.10
N ALA A 132 12.65 10.36 -2.82
CA ALA A 132 13.69 9.49 -2.29
C ALA A 132 13.82 8.21 -3.13
N ARG A 133 14.97 8.10 -3.80
CA ARG A 133 15.27 7.03 -4.77
C ARG A 133 15.17 5.64 -4.14
N GLN A 134 15.70 5.47 -2.94
CA GLN A 134 15.75 4.16 -2.26
C GLN A 134 14.36 3.60 -1.94
N LEU A 135 13.41 4.44 -1.50
CA LEU A 135 12.04 4.01 -1.25
C LEU A 135 11.36 3.53 -2.53
N ASN A 136 11.58 4.23 -3.65
CA ASN A 136 11.02 3.85 -4.95
C ASN A 136 11.67 2.59 -5.52
N GLU A 137 12.97 2.38 -5.31
CA GLU A 137 13.66 1.14 -5.71
C GLU A 137 13.12 -0.08 -4.96
N VAL A 138 12.96 0.03 -3.63
CA VAL A 138 12.33 -1.01 -2.79
C VAL A 138 10.90 -1.29 -3.26
N ILE A 139 10.09 -0.26 -3.52
CA ILE A 139 8.75 -0.42 -4.07
C ILE A 139 8.80 -1.18 -5.40
N ASP A 140 9.70 -0.79 -6.32
CA ASP A 140 9.79 -1.39 -7.65
C ASP A 140 10.24 -2.86 -7.59
N ASP A 141 11.22 -3.19 -6.75
CA ASP A 141 11.69 -4.56 -6.53
C ASP A 141 10.59 -5.45 -5.97
N VAL A 142 9.86 -4.95 -4.96
CA VAL A 142 8.77 -5.69 -4.34
C VAL A 142 7.58 -5.87 -5.30
N VAL A 143 7.23 -4.85 -6.08
CA VAL A 143 6.12 -4.91 -7.05
C VAL A 143 6.47 -5.80 -8.24
N LYS A 144 7.72 -5.82 -8.68
CA LYS A 144 8.16 -6.64 -9.83
C LYS A 144 8.59 -8.06 -9.45
N GLY A 145 8.55 -8.43 -8.17
CA GLY A 145 8.89 -9.78 -7.73
C GLY A 145 10.39 -10.10 -7.81
N ARG A 146 11.27 -9.09 -7.88
CA ARG A 146 12.71 -9.28 -8.15
C ARG A 146 13.51 -9.87 -6.98
N PHE A 147 12.89 -10.03 -5.82
CA PHE A 147 13.46 -10.67 -4.63
C PHE A 147 13.32 -12.21 -4.63
N VAL A 148 12.70 -12.78 -5.68
CA VAL A 148 12.55 -14.25 -5.83
C VAL A 148 13.66 -14.87 -6.68
N THR A 149 14.55 -14.07 -7.29
CA THR A 149 15.68 -14.58 -8.09
C THR A 149 16.88 -14.93 -7.21
N ALA A 150 16.72 -15.95 -6.37
CA ALA A 150 17.84 -16.72 -5.84
C ALA A 150 17.40 -18.19 -5.81
N SER A 151 17.58 -18.87 -6.94
CA SER A 151 17.67 -20.33 -7.03
C SER A 151 19.07 -20.67 -7.48
#